data_AF-A0A3D8VFV3-F1
#
_entry.id   AF-A0A3D8VFV3-F1
#
_cell.length_a   1.000
_cell.length_b   1.000
_cell.length_c   1.000
_cell.angle_alpha   90.00
_cell.angle_beta   90.00
_cell.angle_gamma   90.00
#
_symmetry.space_group_name_H-M   'P 1'
#
loop_
_entity.id
_entity.type
_entity.pdbx_description
1 polymer ?
#
loop_
_entity_poly.entity_id
_entity_poly.type
_entity_poly.pdbx_seq_one_letter_code
_entity_poly.pdbx_strand_id
1 'polypeptide(L)'
;MGMNLSTAARAALATMCAAGALLATGCKEVQDIREELGWSQQKEAPPPPPVVSLDDRWVPADVAVADAAQTQWSSRWWQWASRFDGKAPYQDRDGSRCAEHQDGPVWFLAGTDGSFDAMRTCTIPADRHLFVPLITRAVGAGEPGETEALSCTQKQQRAANFVDHVYTGLVLLDGRPIGQYQRMRAAGESCFTLTSNDPAVATDGYWLMLKPLPPGQHTLAIAAAYREGPRQMMQNFQYTLEVQGAEQAADAAAVAEEGGAGFDDAADLADGVEAAD
;
A
#
# COMPACT_ATOMS: atom_id res chain seq x y z
N MET A 1 -56.09 21.43 -60.78
CA MET A 1 -55.92 22.51 -59.80
C MET A 1 -54.63 22.23 -59.05
N GLY A 2 -53.56 23.03 -59.10
CA GLY A 2 -53.47 24.49 -59.13
C GLY A 2 -53.06 24.94 -57.72
N MET A 3 -52.03 25.75 -57.47
CA MET A 3 -51.29 26.70 -58.31
C MET A 3 -49.89 26.89 -57.69
N ASN A 4 -48.86 26.96 -58.53
CA ASN A 4 -47.59 27.59 -58.17
C ASN A 4 -47.84 29.11 -58.05
N LEU A 5 -47.40 29.72 -56.96
CA LEU A 5 -47.29 31.17 -56.83
C LEU A 5 -45.93 31.56 -56.25
N SER A 6 -45.12 32.10 -57.16
CA SER A 6 -44.25 33.28 -56.99
C SER A 6 -43.25 33.34 -55.84
N THR A 7 -41.97 33.21 -56.22
CA THR A 7 -40.89 34.19 -55.98
C THR A 7 -40.88 34.97 -54.66
N ALA A 8 -39.91 34.66 -53.80
CA ALA A 8 -38.95 35.65 -53.28
C ALA A 8 -37.87 35.01 -52.38
N ALA A 9 -36.61 35.34 -52.71
CA ALA A 9 -35.46 35.51 -51.83
C ALA A 9 -34.78 34.30 -51.14
N ARG A 10 -33.45 34.37 -51.16
CA ARG A 10 -32.43 33.37 -50.82
C ARG A 10 -32.20 33.23 -49.30
N ALA A 11 -31.81 32.00 -48.93
CA ALA A 11 -30.88 31.61 -47.85
C ALA A 11 -31.27 31.81 -46.37
N ALA A 12 -31.40 30.70 -45.64
CA ALA A 12 -30.73 30.48 -44.35
C ALA A 12 -30.94 29.03 -43.85
N LEU A 13 -29.87 28.44 -43.33
CA LEU A 13 -29.82 27.15 -42.62
C LEU A 13 -30.88 27.07 -41.52
N ALA A 14 -31.62 25.97 -41.45
CA ALA A 14 -32.37 25.59 -40.26
C ALA A 14 -32.63 24.08 -40.23
N THR A 15 -31.66 23.30 -39.78
CA THR A 15 -31.93 21.94 -39.33
C THR A 15 -30.98 21.56 -38.21
N MET A 16 -31.25 22.05 -37.00
CA MET A 16 -30.81 21.45 -35.74
C MET A 16 -31.55 22.09 -34.55
N CYS A 17 -31.74 21.32 -33.48
CA CYS A 17 -32.41 21.62 -32.20
C CYS A 17 -33.87 21.16 -32.06
N ALA A 18 -34.08 19.84 -32.06
CA ALA A 18 -35.21 19.17 -31.41
C ALA A 18 -34.81 18.51 -30.06
N ALA A 19 -33.87 19.11 -29.32
CA ALA A 19 -33.39 18.57 -28.02
C ALA A 19 -33.28 19.65 -26.91
N GLY A 20 -33.97 20.78 -27.04
CA GLY A 20 -33.94 21.87 -26.04
C GLY A 20 -35.09 21.85 -25.03
N ALA A 21 -36.17 21.11 -25.28
CA ALA A 21 -37.41 21.26 -24.50
C ALA A 21 -37.52 20.36 -23.25
N LEU A 22 -36.67 19.33 -23.10
CA LEU A 22 -36.72 18.40 -21.96
C LEU A 22 -35.81 18.78 -20.78
N LEU A 23 -34.97 19.80 -20.91
CA LEU A 23 -34.11 20.30 -19.81
C LEU A 23 -34.73 21.45 -19.01
N ALA A 24 -35.74 22.14 -19.55
CA ALA A 24 -36.31 23.33 -18.92
C ALA A 24 -37.31 23.00 -17.80
N THR A 25 -38.10 21.93 -17.93
CA THR A 25 -39.06 21.51 -16.90
C THR A 25 -38.38 20.98 -15.64
N GLY A 26 -37.32 20.16 -15.79
CA GLY A 26 -36.55 19.66 -14.65
C GLY A 26 -35.79 20.75 -13.88
N CYS A 27 -35.33 21.80 -14.57
CA CYS A 27 -34.69 22.94 -13.89
C CYS A 27 -35.68 23.74 -13.04
N LYS A 28 -36.91 23.94 -13.53
CA LYS A 28 -37.95 24.65 -12.80
C LYS A 28 -38.41 23.88 -11.56
N GLU A 29 -38.63 22.58 -11.70
CA GLU A 29 -39.07 21.72 -10.60
C GLU A 29 -38.01 21.63 -9.47
N VAL A 30 -36.72 21.59 -9.82
CA VAL A 30 -35.61 21.64 -8.85
C VAL A 30 -35.49 23.02 -8.19
N GLN A 31 -35.76 24.11 -8.92
CA GLN A 31 -35.76 25.46 -8.35
C GLN A 31 -36.91 25.67 -7.38
N ASP A 32 -38.12 25.24 -7.75
CA ASP A 32 -39.32 25.34 -6.92
C ASP A 32 -39.15 24.52 -5.62
N ILE A 33 -38.62 23.29 -5.69
CA ILE A 33 -38.30 22.48 -4.50
C ILE A 33 -37.24 23.15 -3.61
N ARG A 34 -36.21 23.78 -4.21
CA ARG A 34 -35.15 24.48 -3.47
C ARG A 34 -35.69 25.72 -2.74
N GLU A 35 -36.68 26.40 -3.32
CA GLU A 35 -37.38 27.52 -2.68
C GLU A 35 -38.33 27.05 -1.57
N GLU A 36 -39.13 26.02 -1.80
CA GLU A 36 -40.05 25.45 -0.80
C GLU A 36 -39.32 24.87 0.43
N LEU A 37 -38.18 24.20 0.22
CA LEU A 37 -37.36 23.64 1.30
C LEU A 37 -36.49 24.69 2.02
N GLY A 38 -36.54 25.97 1.60
CA GLY A 38 -35.73 27.05 2.17
C GLY A 38 -34.23 26.91 1.89
N TRP A 39 -33.83 26.00 1.00
CA TRP A 39 -32.44 25.74 0.64
C TRP A 39 -31.84 26.87 -0.23
N SER A 40 -32.69 27.73 -0.81
CA SER A 40 -32.25 28.95 -1.49
C SER A 40 -31.65 30.00 -0.54
N GLN A 41 -31.99 29.94 0.76
CA GLN A 41 -31.55 30.90 1.79
C GLN A 41 -30.48 30.34 2.73
N GLN A 42 -30.09 29.07 2.57
CA GLN A 42 -28.98 28.50 3.33
C GLN A 42 -27.67 29.11 2.84
N LYS A 43 -26.93 29.74 3.75
CA LYS A 43 -25.55 30.15 3.50
C LYS A 43 -24.79 28.92 3.03
N GLU A 44 -24.32 28.93 1.80
CA GLU A 44 -23.55 27.84 1.21
C GLU A 44 -22.49 27.40 2.22
N ALA A 45 -22.47 26.09 2.52
CA ALA A 45 -21.49 25.56 3.46
C ALA A 45 -20.11 26.04 3.00
N PRO A 46 -19.26 26.54 3.92
CA PRO A 46 -17.90 26.90 3.55
C PRO A 46 -17.29 25.74 2.77
N PRO A 47 -16.54 26.00 1.67
CA PRO A 47 -15.84 24.93 0.99
C PRO A 47 -15.06 24.14 2.04
N PRO A 48 -15.06 22.78 1.96
CA PRO A 48 -14.32 21.98 2.91
C PRO A 48 -12.88 22.51 2.98
N PRO A 49 -12.26 22.54 4.18
CA PRO A 49 -10.89 22.99 4.29
C PRO A 49 -10.01 22.22 3.30
N PRO A 50 -9.03 22.87 2.66
CA PRO A 50 -8.15 22.19 1.74
C PRO A 50 -7.52 21.00 2.46
N VAL A 51 -7.63 19.82 1.87
CA VAL A 51 -7.00 18.61 2.39
C VAL A 51 -5.49 18.85 2.34
N VAL A 52 -4.87 19.00 3.50
CA VAL A 52 -3.42 19.13 3.61
C VAL A 52 -2.82 17.75 3.34
N SER A 53 -2.36 17.52 2.12
CA SER A 53 -1.62 16.31 1.74
C SER A 53 -0.21 16.35 2.33
N LEU A 54 0.30 15.19 2.75
CA LEU A 54 1.67 15.05 3.26
C LEU A 54 2.63 14.63 2.14
N ASP A 55 2.66 15.40 1.05
CA ASP A 55 3.41 15.03 -0.16
C ASP A 55 4.94 15.03 0.03
N ASP A 56 5.43 15.69 1.07
CA ASP A 56 6.83 15.70 1.46
C ASP A 56 7.25 14.51 2.33
N ARG A 57 6.30 13.68 2.80
CA ARG A 57 6.54 12.56 3.73
C ARG A 57 6.87 11.22 3.07
N TRP A 58 6.82 11.14 1.75
CA TRP A 58 7.09 9.93 0.98
C TRP A 58 8.08 10.18 -0.15
N VAL A 59 8.57 9.11 -0.76
CA VAL A 59 9.55 9.13 -1.85
C VAL A 59 8.95 8.47 -3.10
N PRO A 60 8.87 9.18 -4.24
CA PRO A 60 8.45 8.61 -5.52
C PRO A 60 9.28 7.40 -5.96
N ALA A 61 8.66 6.44 -6.65
CA ALA A 61 9.28 5.17 -7.00
C ALA A 61 10.50 5.27 -7.94
N ASP A 62 10.62 6.37 -8.68
CA ASP A 62 11.76 6.70 -9.55
C ASP A 62 12.95 7.31 -8.80
N VAL A 63 12.82 7.55 -7.49
CA VAL A 63 13.88 8.10 -6.64
C VAL A 63 14.47 6.99 -5.77
N ALA A 64 15.79 6.84 -5.81
CA ALA A 64 16.54 5.92 -4.98
C ALA A 64 16.56 6.34 -3.49
N VAL A 65 16.61 5.36 -2.60
CA VAL A 65 16.75 5.56 -1.14
C VAL A 65 17.87 4.66 -0.65
N ALA A 66 18.79 5.23 0.15
CA ALA A 66 19.97 4.55 0.66
C ALA A 66 20.70 3.75 -0.43
N ASP A 67 21.05 4.46 -1.51
CA ASP A 67 21.82 3.97 -2.66
C ASP A 67 21.20 2.79 -3.42
N ALA A 68 19.89 2.55 -3.25
CA ALA A 68 19.16 1.51 -3.95
C ALA A 68 17.86 2.04 -4.58
N ALA A 69 17.57 1.59 -5.79
CA ALA A 69 16.31 1.87 -6.47
C ALA A 69 15.14 1.20 -5.73
N GLN A 70 13.93 1.77 -5.81
CA GLN A 70 12.77 1.15 -5.13
C GLN A 70 12.42 -0.24 -5.66
N THR A 71 12.78 -0.55 -6.90
CA THR A 71 12.67 -1.90 -7.50
C THR A 71 13.61 -2.92 -6.85
N GLN A 72 14.74 -2.47 -6.32
CA GLN A 72 15.63 -3.30 -5.51
C GLN A 72 15.07 -3.48 -4.09
N TRP A 73 14.44 -2.43 -3.53
CA TRP A 73 13.76 -2.53 -2.23
C TRP A 73 12.56 -3.49 -2.25
N SER A 74 11.79 -3.56 -3.34
CA SER A 74 10.73 -4.57 -3.49
C SER A 74 11.28 -6.00 -3.50
N SER A 75 12.43 -6.22 -4.15
CA SER A 75 13.12 -7.51 -4.12
C SER A 75 13.60 -7.87 -2.70
N ARG A 76 14.22 -6.90 -2.00
CA ARG A 76 14.67 -7.06 -0.61
C ARG A 76 13.53 -7.31 0.37
N TRP A 77 12.36 -6.70 0.14
CA TRP A 77 11.17 -6.96 0.95
C TRP A 77 10.72 -8.42 0.83
N TRP A 78 10.71 -9.00 -0.37
CA TRP A 78 10.37 -10.41 -0.57
C TRP A 78 11.41 -11.34 0.06
N GLN A 79 12.69 -10.98 -0.02
CA GLN A 79 13.75 -11.71 0.68
C GLN A 79 13.55 -11.66 2.20
N TRP A 80 13.27 -10.48 2.77
CA TRP A 80 12.91 -10.33 4.19
C TRP A 80 11.70 -11.19 4.56
N ALA A 81 10.62 -11.13 3.77
CA ALA A 81 9.40 -11.90 4.03
C ALA A 81 9.63 -13.42 3.97
N SER A 82 10.59 -13.89 3.17
CA SER A 82 10.94 -15.31 3.05
C SER A 82 11.66 -15.87 4.28
N ARG A 83 12.17 -15.02 5.18
CA ARG A 83 12.86 -15.44 6.42
C ARG A 83 11.91 -15.96 7.50
N PHE A 84 10.60 -15.77 7.33
CA PHE A 84 9.57 -16.15 8.31
C PHE A 84 9.02 -17.55 8.01
N ASP A 85 9.71 -18.59 8.47
CA ASP A 85 9.38 -20.01 8.24
C ASP A 85 7.93 -20.36 8.63
N GLY A 86 7.05 -20.52 7.64
CA GLY A 86 5.62 -20.87 7.83
C GLY A 86 4.80 -19.79 8.55
N LYS A 87 5.36 -18.60 8.76
CA LYS A 87 4.80 -17.51 9.58
C LYS A 87 4.96 -16.17 8.87
N ALA A 88 4.71 -16.16 7.57
CA ALA A 88 4.95 -15.00 6.72
C ALA A 88 4.42 -13.69 7.33
N PRO A 89 5.16 -12.58 7.21
CA PRO A 89 4.83 -11.36 7.95
C PRO A 89 3.51 -10.72 7.49
N TYR A 90 3.08 -10.98 6.25
CA TYR A 90 1.77 -10.54 5.74
C TYR A 90 0.57 -11.35 6.28
N GLN A 91 0.82 -12.45 7.01
CA GLN A 91 -0.20 -13.20 7.76
C GLN A 91 -0.28 -12.78 9.24
N ASP A 92 0.64 -11.92 9.69
CA ASP A 92 0.60 -11.35 11.03
C ASP A 92 -0.66 -10.48 11.19
N ARG A 93 -1.40 -10.67 12.29
CA ARG A 93 -2.69 -9.99 12.50
C ARG A 93 -2.54 -8.73 13.34
N ASP A 94 -1.57 -8.69 14.25
CA ASP A 94 -1.47 -7.68 15.31
C ASP A 94 -0.17 -6.88 15.28
N GLY A 95 0.79 -7.26 14.43
CA GLY A 95 2.06 -6.53 14.28
C GLY A 95 3.16 -7.02 15.21
N SER A 96 2.91 -8.06 16.00
CA SER A 96 3.89 -8.67 16.91
C SER A 96 5.21 -9.08 16.23
N ARG A 97 5.19 -9.30 14.91
CA ARG A 97 6.37 -9.70 14.12
C ARG A 97 7.08 -8.56 13.42
N CYS A 98 6.61 -7.33 13.56
CA CYS A 98 7.06 -6.23 12.70
C CYS A 98 8.55 -5.84 12.89
N ALA A 99 9.13 -6.18 14.05
CA ALA A 99 10.53 -5.91 14.39
C ALA A 99 11.48 -7.08 14.06
N GLU A 100 10.95 -8.22 13.63
CA GLU A 100 11.75 -9.39 13.32
C GLU A 100 12.50 -9.22 11.98
N HIS A 101 13.74 -9.71 11.94
CA HIS A 101 14.58 -9.76 10.75
C HIS A 101 14.87 -8.41 10.06
N GLN A 102 14.69 -7.30 10.78
CA GLN A 102 14.97 -5.95 10.28
C GLN A 102 16.48 -5.66 10.28
N ASP A 103 16.94 -4.95 9.25
CA ASP A 103 18.33 -4.50 9.16
C ASP A 103 18.44 -3.30 8.21
N GLY A 104 19.48 -2.48 8.43
CA GLY A 104 19.82 -1.39 7.54
C GLY A 104 18.87 -0.19 7.61
N PRO A 105 18.98 0.74 6.63
CA PRO A 105 18.36 2.07 6.69
C PRO A 105 16.85 2.10 6.37
N VAL A 106 16.28 0.96 5.98
CA VAL A 106 14.88 0.82 5.58
C VAL A 106 14.24 -0.27 6.42
N TRP A 107 13.19 0.09 7.14
CA TRP A 107 12.36 -0.82 7.93
C TRP A 107 11.20 -1.35 7.09
N PHE A 108 11.06 -2.67 7.00
CA PHE A 108 10.00 -3.28 6.23
C PHE A 108 8.72 -3.43 7.07
N LEU A 109 7.59 -2.97 6.53
CA LEU A 109 6.26 -3.29 7.08
C LEU A 109 5.54 -4.24 6.14
N ALA A 110 4.66 -5.07 6.70
CA ALA A 110 3.92 -6.05 5.93
C ALA A 110 2.60 -5.49 5.42
N GLY A 111 2.19 -5.91 4.22
CA GLY A 111 0.79 -5.78 3.77
C GLY A 111 -0.07 -6.92 4.30
N THR A 112 -1.09 -7.32 3.55
CA THR A 112 -1.82 -8.59 3.78
C THR A 112 -1.79 -9.44 2.53
N ASP A 113 -2.33 -10.66 2.58
CA ASP A 113 -2.62 -11.46 1.38
C ASP A 113 -4.04 -11.26 0.86
N GLY A 114 -4.77 -10.26 1.40
CA GLY A 114 -6.16 -9.97 1.06
C GLY A 114 -7.20 -10.91 1.66
N SER A 115 -6.80 -11.91 2.47
CA SER A 115 -7.75 -12.82 3.13
C SER A 115 -8.34 -12.26 4.43
N PHE A 116 -7.80 -11.15 4.93
CA PHE A 116 -8.28 -10.45 6.12
C PHE A 116 -7.85 -8.98 6.12
N ASP A 117 -8.55 -8.19 6.92
CA ASP A 117 -8.15 -6.83 7.30
C ASP A 117 -7.29 -6.88 8.55
N ALA A 118 -6.19 -6.12 8.58
CA ALA A 118 -5.24 -6.14 9.70
C ALA A 118 -5.22 -4.80 10.45
N MET A 119 -5.17 -4.85 11.78
CA MET A 119 -4.89 -3.71 12.65
C MET A 119 -3.68 -4.06 13.50
N ARG A 120 -2.55 -3.44 13.19
CA ARG A 120 -1.25 -3.82 13.74
C ARG A 120 -0.68 -2.70 14.59
N THR A 121 0.04 -3.06 15.64
CA THR A 121 0.88 -2.12 16.39
C THR A 121 2.33 -2.49 16.15
N CYS A 122 3.18 -1.50 15.85
CA CYS A 122 4.59 -1.74 15.60
C CYS A 122 5.44 -0.64 16.22
N THR A 123 6.48 -1.04 16.96
CA THR A 123 7.50 -0.10 17.44
C THR A 123 8.62 -0.02 16.43
N ILE A 124 8.98 1.20 16.02
CA ILE A 124 9.98 1.46 14.98
C ILE A 124 10.98 2.55 15.42
N PRO A 125 12.24 2.48 14.97
CA PRO A 125 13.21 3.55 15.17
C PRO A 125 12.91 4.79 14.31
N ALA A 126 13.15 6.00 14.85
CA ALA A 126 12.88 7.28 14.18
C ALA A 126 13.77 7.61 12.96
N ASP A 127 14.88 6.90 12.77
CA ASP A 127 15.90 7.20 11.75
C ASP A 127 15.78 6.34 10.49
N ARG A 128 14.75 5.49 10.39
CA ARG A 128 14.57 4.55 9.27
C ARG A 128 13.48 5.01 8.32
N HIS A 129 13.72 4.84 7.03
CA HIS A 129 12.64 4.89 6.04
C HIS A 129 11.73 3.68 6.23
N LEU A 130 10.45 3.80 5.92
CA LEU A 130 9.52 2.65 5.97
C LEU A 130 9.17 2.23 4.56
N PHE A 131 9.30 0.93 4.26
CA PHE A 131 8.93 0.39 2.96
C PHE A 131 7.84 -0.67 3.11
N VAL A 132 6.69 -0.42 2.49
CA VAL A 132 5.47 -1.21 2.69
C VAL A 132 4.75 -1.46 1.35
N PRO A 133 4.32 -2.69 1.05
CA PRO A 133 3.48 -2.95 -0.12
C PRO A 133 2.09 -2.35 0.10
N LEU A 134 1.58 -1.66 -0.90
CA LEU A 134 0.15 -1.35 -1.01
C LEU A 134 -0.59 -2.56 -1.56
N ILE A 135 -0.07 -3.09 -2.67
CA ILE A 135 -0.56 -4.28 -3.35
C ILE A 135 0.52 -4.73 -4.34
N THR A 136 0.83 -6.02 -4.36
CA THR A 136 1.94 -6.55 -5.16
C THR A 136 1.65 -7.96 -5.66
N ARG A 137 2.35 -8.35 -6.71
CA ARG A 137 2.42 -9.72 -7.20
C ARG A 137 3.88 -10.16 -7.26
N ALA A 138 4.20 -11.30 -6.66
CA ALA A 138 5.41 -12.07 -6.94
C ALA A 138 5.07 -13.30 -7.79
N VAL A 139 5.99 -13.66 -8.68
CA VAL A 139 5.86 -14.82 -9.60
C VAL A 139 7.16 -15.62 -9.55
N GLY A 140 7.12 -16.78 -8.88
CA GLY A 140 8.25 -17.72 -8.81
C GLY A 140 8.09 -18.93 -9.74
N ALA A 141 6.88 -19.48 -9.83
CA ALA A 141 6.54 -20.63 -10.66
C ALA A 141 5.37 -20.31 -11.61
N GLY A 142 5.06 -21.24 -12.51
CA GLY A 142 3.84 -21.22 -13.32
C GLY A 142 2.56 -21.27 -12.48
N GLU A 143 1.42 -21.05 -13.12
CA GLU A 143 0.12 -21.25 -12.49
C GLU A 143 -0.14 -22.76 -12.30
N PRO A 144 -1.01 -23.17 -11.36
CA PRO A 144 -1.32 -24.58 -11.16
C PRO A 144 -1.71 -25.29 -12.46
N GLY A 145 -1.00 -26.36 -12.80
CA GLY A 145 -1.18 -27.13 -14.04
C GLY A 145 -0.16 -26.80 -15.15
N GLU A 146 0.61 -25.73 -15.01
CA GLU A 146 1.76 -25.48 -15.88
C GLU A 146 2.99 -26.24 -15.36
N THR A 147 3.59 -27.06 -16.22
CA THR A 147 4.78 -27.86 -15.89
C THR A 147 6.08 -27.27 -16.46
N GLU A 148 5.98 -26.34 -17.41
CA GLU A 148 7.14 -25.67 -18.00
C GLU A 148 7.69 -24.58 -17.08
N ALA A 149 9.02 -24.55 -16.95
CA ALA A 149 9.69 -23.51 -16.20
C ALA A 149 9.61 -22.17 -16.94
N LEU A 150 9.14 -21.13 -16.26
CA LEU A 150 9.08 -19.79 -16.82
C LEU A 150 10.48 -19.14 -16.86
N SER A 151 10.80 -18.51 -17.99
CA SER A 151 11.91 -17.56 -18.09
C SER A 151 11.68 -16.33 -17.19
N CYS A 152 12.75 -15.59 -16.89
CA CYS A 152 12.64 -14.37 -16.09
C CYS A 152 11.68 -13.34 -16.72
N THR A 153 11.80 -13.10 -18.03
CA THR A 153 10.93 -12.17 -18.76
C THR A 153 9.46 -12.58 -18.68
N GLN A 154 9.15 -13.87 -18.76
CA GLN A 154 7.77 -14.35 -18.59
C GLN A 154 7.24 -14.09 -17.17
N LYS A 155 8.07 -14.27 -16.14
CA LYS A 155 7.69 -13.97 -14.74
C LYS A 155 7.42 -12.47 -14.56
N GLN A 156 8.28 -11.62 -15.10
CA GLN A 156 8.11 -10.16 -15.07
C GLN A 156 6.82 -9.73 -15.78
N GLN A 157 6.59 -10.23 -16.99
CA GLN A 157 5.38 -9.90 -17.75
C GLN A 157 4.11 -10.36 -17.05
N ARG A 158 4.12 -11.54 -16.42
CA ARG A 158 2.99 -12.01 -15.62
C ARG A 158 2.74 -11.10 -14.41
N ALA A 159 3.77 -10.75 -13.65
CA ALA A 159 3.64 -9.85 -12.52
C ALA A 159 3.05 -8.49 -12.96
N ALA A 160 3.58 -7.91 -14.04
CA ALA A 160 3.11 -6.67 -14.61
C ALA A 160 1.65 -6.75 -15.06
N ASN A 161 1.26 -7.80 -15.79
CA ASN A 161 -0.12 -8.00 -16.23
C ASN A 161 -1.10 -8.02 -15.06
N PHE A 162 -0.74 -8.63 -13.92
CA PHE A 162 -1.60 -8.57 -12.73
C PHE A 162 -1.68 -7.13 -12.20
N VAL A 163 -0.55 -6.45 -12.02
CA VAL A 163 -0.47 -5.11 -11.42
C VAL A 163 -1.11 -4.03 -12.29
N ASP A 164 -1.13 -4.19 -13.61
CA ASP A 164 -1.82 -3.30 -14.55
C ASP A 164 -3.33 -3.21 -14.30
N HIS A 165 -3.91 -4.18 -13.59
CA HIS A 165 -5.33 -4.19 -13.23
C HIS A 165 -5.60 -3.55 -11.86
N VAL A 166 -4.61 -3.07 -11.12
CA VAL A 166 -4.85 -2.29 -9.90
C VAL A 166 -5.47 -0.95 -10.30
N TYR A 167 -6.67 -0.67 -9.79
CA TYR A 167 -7.42 0.54 -10.18
C TYR A 167 -7.53 1.57 -9.05
N THR A 168 -7.26 1.16 -7.81
CA THR A 168 -7.33 2.04 -6.64
C THR A 168 -6.24 1.72 -5.64
N GLY A 169 -5.72 2.78 -5.03
CA GLY A 169 -4.78 2.77 -3.93
C GLY A 169 -4.98 4.03 -3.10
N LEU A 170 -5.20 3.87 -1.80
CA LEU A 170 -5.35 4.93 -0.82
C LEU A 170 -4.34 4.70 0.29
N VAL A 171 -3.61 5.76 0.62
CA VAL A 171 -2.68 5.77 1.75
C VAL A 171 -2.97 7.00 2.60
N LEU A 172 -3.22 6.78 3.89
CA LEU A 172 -3.41 7.82 4.88
C LEU A 172 -2.32 7.73 5.93
N LEU A 173 -1.66 8.85 6.21
CA LEU A 173 -0.77 9.00 7.36
C LEU A 173 -1.40 10.05 8.30
N ASP A 174 -1.69 9.63 9.53
CA ASP A 174 -2.39 10.43 10.54
C ASP A 174 -3.71 11.00 10.01
N GLY A 175 -4.45 10.16 9.26
CA GLY A 175 -5.73 10.52 8.64
C GLY A 175 -5.62 11.44 7.41
N ARG A 176 -4.42 11.82 6.98
CA ARG A 176 -4.19 12.68 5.81
C ARG A 176 -3.68 11.88 4.62
N PRO A 177 -4.20 12.10 3.41
CA PRO A 177 -3.72 11.39 2.23
C PRO A 177 -2.28 11.77 1.91
N ILE A 178 -1.52 10.79 1.45
CA ILE A 178 -0.12 10.99 1.03
C ILE A 178 0.07 10.53 -0.41
N GLY A 179 0.58 11.44 -1.24
CA GLY A 179 0.94 11.13 -2.61
C GLY A 179 -0.20 10.61 -3.49
N GLN A 180 0.22 10.07 -4.64
CA GLN A 180 -0.66 9.41 -5.58
C GLN A 180 -0.10 8.02 -5.81
N TYR A 181 -0.92 6.97 -5.61
CA TYR A 181 -0.43 5.59 -5.68
C TYR A 181 0.19 5.28 -7.05
N GLN A 182 -0.25 5.92 -8.14
CA GLN A 182 0.31 5.73 -9.48
C GLN A 182 1.83 6.03 -9.55
N ARG A 183 2.34 6.88 -8.66
CA ARG A 183 3.76 7.23 -8.55
C ARG A 183 4.56 6.32 -7.59
N MET A 184 3.91 5.30 -7.05
CA MET A 184 4.45 4.34 -6.09
C MET A 184 4.73 2.97 -6.74
N ARG A 185 4.59 2.82 -8.05
CA ARG A 185 4.82 1.53 -8.72
C ARG A 185 6.31 1.23 -8.81
N ALA A 186 6.74 0.11 -8.24
CA ALA A 186 8.09 -0.42 -8.37
C ALA A 186 8.04 -1.78 -9.09
N ALA A 187 8.16 -1.73 -10.42
CA ALA A 187 8.20 -2.90 -11.28
C ALA A 187 9.61 -3.50 -11.33
N GLY A 188 9.76 -4.76 -10.95
CA GLY A 188 11.07 -5.42 -10.88
C GLY A 188 11.77 -5.50 -12.24
N GLU A 189 12.92 -4.85 -12.37
CA GLU A 189 13.72 -4.81 -13.61
C GLU A 189 14.48 -6.12 -13.88
N SER A 190 14.69 -6.93 -12.84
CA SER A 190 15.37 -8.22 -12.90
C SER A 190 14.72 -9.24 -11.98
N CYS A 191 14.90 -10.53 -12.27
CA CYS A 191 14.58 -11.57 -11.31
C CYS A 191 15.65 -11.68 -10.23
N PHE A 192 15.23 -12.12 -9.05
CA PHE A 192 16.07 -12.30 -7.88
C PHE A 192 15.75 -13.65 -7.23
N THR A 193 16.61 -14.12 -6.34
CA THR A 193 16.37 -15.35 -5.56
C THR A 193 15.97 -14.97 -4.14
N LEU A 194 15.05 -15.75 -3.54
CA LEU A 194 14.64 -15.56 -2.14
C LEU A 194 15.71 -16.11 -1.20
N THR A 195 16.09 -17.37 -1.43
CA THR A 195 17.30 -17.99 -0.88
C THR A 195 18.22 -18.45 -2.02
N SER A 196 19.46 -18.80 -1.72
CA SER A 196 20.46 -19.21 -2.74
C SER A 196 20.06 -20.43 -3.57
N ASN A 197 19.10 -21.24 -3.10
CA ASN A 197 18.66 -22.47 -3.76
C ASN A 197 17.28 -22.35 -4.42
N ASP A 198 16.61 -21.21 -4.28
CA ASP A 198 15.26 -21.04 -4.81
C ASP A 198 15.26 -20.67 -6.31
N PRO A 199 14.22 -21.09 -7.06
CA PRO A 199 13.97 -20.56 -8.39
C PRO A 199 13.88 -19.04 -8.36
N ALA A 200 14.39 -18.40 -9.43
CA ALA A 200 14.31 -16.95 -9.55
C ALA A 200 12.85 -16.45 -9.53
N VAL A 201 12.60 -15.34 -8.86
CA VAL A 201 11.29 -14.70 -8.68
C VAL A 201 11.32 -13.35 -9.38
N ALA A 202 10.20 -12.95 -9.99
CA ALA A 202 9.97 -11.56 -10.40
C ALA A 202 8.85 -10.95 -9.54
N THR A 203 8.91 -9.65 -9.30
CA THR A 203 7.84 -8.91 -8.61
C THR A 203 7.49 -7.63 -9.35
N ASP A 204 6.23 -7.23 -9.26
CA ASP A 204 5.73 -5.90 -9.60
C ASP A 204 4.71 -5.52 -8.51
N GLY A 205 4.49 -4.24 -8.30
CA GLY A 205 3.49 -3.77 -7.35
C GLY A 205 3.59 -2.28 -7.07
N TYR A 206 2.64 -1.82 -6.28
CA TYR A 206 2.65 -0.49 -5.69
C TYR A 206 3.21 -0.59 -4.27
N TRP A 207 4.24 0.20 -4.00
CA TRP A 207 5.01 0.19 -2.76
C TRP A 207 5.21 1.60 -2.28
N LEU A 208 4.94 1.84 -1.01
CA LEU A 208 5.17 3.12 -0.39
C LEU A 208 6.53 3.12 0.30
N MET A 209 7.33 4.12 -0.03
CA MET A 209 8.54 4.49 0.70
C MET A 209 8.27 5.76 1.50
N LEU A 210 8.11 5.64 2.82
CA LEU A 210 7.98 6.77 3.74
C LEU A 210 9.35 7.25 4.20
N LYS A 211 9.50 8.57 4.29
CA LYS A 211 10.65 9.19 4.97
C LYS A 211 10.56 8.91 6.48
N PRO A 212 11.70 8.92 7.21
CA PRO A 212 11.72 8.67 8.64
C PRO A 212 10.73 9.54 9.40
N LEU A 213 9.84 8.90 10.15
CA LEU A 213 8.76 9.55 10.90
C LEU A 213 9.34 10.28 12.13
N PRO A 214 8.78 11.43 12.52
CA PRO A 214 9.10 12.03 13.82
C PRO A 214 8.82 11.05 14.97
N PRO A 215 9.54 11.13 16.10
CA PRO A 215 9.21 10.36 17.29
C PRO A 215 7.76 10.61 17.77
N GLY A 216 7.12 9.55 18.26
CA GLY A 216 5.73 9.56 18.71
C GLY A 216 4.84 8.55 17.99
N GLN A 217 3.54 8.61 18.28
CA GLN A 217 2.56 7.72 17.68
C GLN A 217 2.07 8.25 16.33
N HIS A 218 2.07 7.40 15.32
CA HIS A 218 1.52 7.67 14.00
C HIS A 218 0.55 6.58 13.56
N THR A 219 -0.45 6.93 12.74
CA THR A 219 -1.35 5.94 12.13
C THR A 219 -1.12 5.88 10.62
N LEU A 220 -0.77 4.71 10.10
CA LEU A 220 -0.66 4.44 8.67
C LEU A 220 -1.80 3.51 8.24
N ALA A 221 -2.72 3.99 7.40
CA ALA A 221 -3.79 3.18 6.83
C ALA A 221 -3.60 3.04 5.32
N ILE A 222 -3.72 1.81 4.81
CA ILE A 222 -3.51 1.48 3.40
C ILE A 222 -4.67 0.63 2.91
N ALA A 223 -5.25 1.04 1.78
CA ALA A 223 -6.23 0.24 1.04
C ALA A 223 -5.89 0.21 -0.45
N ALA A 224 -5.92 -0.96 -1.08
CA ALA A 224 -5.67 -1.10 -2.51
C ALA A 224 -6.43 -2.30 -3.08
N ALA A 225 -6.86 -2.21 -4.35
CA ALA A 225 -7.65 -3.27 -4.96
C ALA A 225 -7.38 -3.45 -6.46
N TYR A 226 -7.54 -4.70 -6.91
CA TYR A 226 -7.60 -5.05 -8.32
C TYR A 226 -8.99 -4.78 -8.90
N ARG A 227 -9.05 -4.33 -10.15
CA ARG A 227 -10.28 -4.20 -10.93
C ARG A 227 -10.85 -5.60 -11.14
N GLU A 228 -12.14 -5.70 -11.42
CA GLU A 228 -12.81 -6.95 -11.77
C GLU A 228 -11.92 -7.89 -12.62
N GLY A 229 -11.74 -9.11 -12.10
CA GLY A 229 -10.87 -10.16 -12.62
C GLY A 229 -11.06 -11.44 -11.80
N PRO A 230 -10.37 -12.56 -12.11
CA PRO A 230 -10.61 -13.86 -11.46
C PRO A 230 -10.27 -13.88 -9.95
N ARG A 231 -9.64 -12.82 -9.43
CA ARG A 231 -9.41 -12.60 -8.00
C ARG A 231 -9.92 -11.20 -7.64
N GLN A 232 -11.17 -11.11 -7.18
CA GLN A 232 -11.62 -9.92 -6.46
C GLN A 232 -10.87 -9.88 -5.12
N MET A 233 -9.81 -9.08 -5.07
CA MET A 233 -8.98 -8.94 -3.86
C MET A 233 -8.80 -7.46 -3.56
N MET A 234 -9.09 -7.12 -2.30
CA MET A 234 -8.79 -5.84 -1.69
C MET A 234 -7.86 -6.10 -0.53
N GLN A 235 -6.82 -5.28 -0.40
CA GLN A 235 -6.01 -5.21 0.80
C GLN A 235 -6.48 -3.98 1.57
N ASN A 236 -6.75 -4.17 2.85
CA ASN A 236 -7.12 -3.11 3.78
C ASN A 236 -6.43 -3.38 5.12
N PHE A 237 -5.50 -2.52 5.51
CA PHE A 237 -4.80 -2.69 6.77
C PHE A 237 -4.34 -1.36 7.35
N GLN A 238 -4.18 -1.35 8.66
CA GLN A 238 -3.72 -0.20 9.43
C GLN A 238 -2.58 -0.61 10.35
N TYR A 239 -1.61 0.28 10.49
CA TYR A 239 -0.60 0.26 11.55
C TYR A 239 -0.79 1.46 12.49
N THR A 240 -0.74 1.20 13.79
CA THR A 240 -0.29 2.15 14.80
C THR A 240 1.22 2.00 14.94
N LEU A 241 1.97 3.03 14.58
CA LEU A 241 3.42 3.07 14.61
C LEU A 241 3.88 3.85 15.84
N GLU A 242 4.58 3.19 16.75
CA GLU A 242 5.23 3.82 17.90
C GLU A 242 6.68 4.13 17.54
N VAL A 243 6.95 5.38 17.17
CA VAL A 243 8.26 5.80 16.69
C VAL A 243 9.14 6.21 17.88
N GLN A 244 10.18 5.43 18.15
CA GLN A 244 11.08 5.66 19.27
C GLN A 244 12.00 6.87 19.01
N GLY A 245 12.10 7.77 19.99
CA GLY A 245 13.10 8.82 20.00
C GLY A 245 14.52 8.27 20.16
N ALA A 246 15.53 9.06 19.83
CA ALA A 246 16.93 8.63 19.86
C ALA A 246 17.39 8.12 21.24
N GLU A 247 16.88 8.71 22.34
CA GLU A 247 17.18 8.26 23.72
C GLU A 247 16.55 6.89 24.04
N GLN A 248 15.31 6.67 23.62
CA GLN A 248 14.58 5.42 23.88
C GLN A 248 15.15 4.23 23.10
N ALA A 249 15.67 4.47 21.90
CA ALA A 249 16.33 3.46 21.09
C ALA A 249 17.67 3.01 21.72
N ALA A 250 18.42 3.94 22.34
CA ALA A 250 19.67 3.64 23.03
C ALA A 250 19.43 2.81 24.30
N ASP A 251 18.42 3.16 25.09
CA ASP A 251 18.05 2.40 26.29
C ASP A 251 17.55 0.98 25.94
N ALA A 252 16.73 0.85 24.89
CA ALA A 252 16.26 -0.47 24.44
C ALA A 252 17.40 -1.38 23.94
N ALA A 253 18.39 -0.81 23.24
CA ALA A 253 19.57 -1.54 22.81
C ALA A 253 20.43 -2.00 23.99
N ALA A 254 20.59 -1.16 25.02
CA ALA A 254 21.33 -1.51 26.23
C ALA A 254 20.67 -2.68 27.00
N VAL A 255 19.35 -2.70 27.11
CA VAL A 255 18.60 -3.78 27.78
C VAL A 255 18.69 -5.11 27.00
N ALA A 256 18.71 -5.07 25.66
CA ALA A 256 18.85 -6.27 24.84
C ALA A 256 20.23 -6.92 24.97
N GLU A 257 21.29 -6.13 25.13
CA GLU A 257 22.66 -6.62 25.36
C GLU A 257 22.83 -7.21 26.77
N GLU A 258 22.24 -6.61 27.81
CA GLU A 258 22.31 -7.14 29.19
C GLU A 258 21.50 -8.45 29.38
N GLY A 259 20.43 -8.66 28.62
CA GLY A 259 19.63 -9.90 28.67
C GLY A 259 20.29 -11.13 28.04
N GLY A 260 21.41 -10.97 27.33
CA GLY A 260 22.16 -12.06 26.71
C GLY A 260 23.21 -12.72 27.62
N ALA A 261 23.50 -12.15 28.79
CA ALA A 261 24.52 -12.62 29.71
C ALA A 261 23.88 -13.13 31.01
N GLY A 262 23.36 -14.37 31.03
CA GLY A 262 22.83 -14.90 32.29
C GLY A 262 22.19 -16.28 32.26
N PHE A 263 22.89 -17.31 31.81
CA PHE A 263 22.60 -18.71 32.19
C PHE A 263 23.88 -19.56 32.02
N ASP A 264 24.85 -19.46 32.93
CA ASP A 264 25.99 -20.39 32.97
C ASP A 264 26.48 -20.72 34.41
N ASP A 265 25.67 -20.46 35.45
CA ASP A 265 26.00 -20.84 36.82
C ASP A 265 24.89 -21.67 37.46
N ALA A 266 24.83 -22.96 37.13
CA ALA A 266 24.10 -23.96 37.91
C ALA A 266 24.54 -25.40 37.58
N ALA A 267 25.82 -25.72 37.81
CA ALA A 267 26.26 -27.12 37.86
C ALA A 267 27.54 -27.30 38.70
N ASP A 268 27.49 -26.91 39.97
CA ASP A 268 28.49 -27.38 40.94
C ASP A 268 27.92 -27.45 42.36
N LEU A 269 27.01 -28.40 42.61
CA LEU A 269 26.66 -28.88 43.96
C LEU A 269 25.97 -30.26 43.87
N ALA A 270 26.76 -31.33 43.79
CA ALA A 270 26.37 -32.65 44.30
C ALA A 270 27.59 -33.58 44.36
N ASP A 271 28.39 -33.45 45.42
CA ASP A 271 29.28 -34.52 45.87
C ASP A 271 28.98 -34.82 47.34
N GLY A 272 28.93 -36.11 47.67
CA GLY A 272 28.94 -36.61 49.04
C GLY A 272 27.60 -37.07 49.63
N VAL A 273 27.14 -38.28 49.30
CA VAL A 273 26.66 -39.23 50.33
C VAL A 273 27.14 -40.64 49.98
N GLU A 274 27.92 -41.17 50.92
CA GLU A 274 28.57 -42.47 50.99
C GLU A 274 27.57 -43.60 51.35
N ALA A 275 28.02 -44.83 51.14
CA ALA A 275 27.31 -46.10 51.27
C ALA A 275 26.72 -46.45 52.65
N ALA A 276 25.63 -47.23 52.67
CA ALA A 276 25.45 -48.43 53.52
C ALA A 276 24.11 -49.14 53.22
N ASP A 277 24.20 -50.47 53.02
CA ASP A 277 23.17 -51.54 52.96
C ASP A 277 22.07 -51.52 51.89
#